data_AF-A0A1F3VXE3-F1
#
_entry.id   AF-A0A1F3VXE3-F1
#
_cell.length_a   1.000
_cell.length_b   1.000
_cell.length_c   1.000
_cell.angle_alpha   90.00
_cell.angle_beta   90.00
_cell.angle_gamma   90.00
#
_symmetry.space_group_name_H-M   'P 1'
#
loop_
_entity.id
_entity.type
_entity.pdbx_description
1 polymer ?
#
loop_
_entity_poly.entity_id
_entity_poly.type
_entity_poly.pdbx_seq_one_letter_code
_entity_poly.pdbx_strand_id
1 'polypeptide(L)'
;MKPKRKFSKEYKRQIVEELVSQTSTLAQLSRRHNLSSGLILGWKKQYATGKLNNEPEENVEALKDRIEKLEKMIGRLTMDNDLLKKATQFSLKKKSANSSEIISGSLEELGGGAK
;
A
#
# COMPACT_ATOMS: atom_id res chain seq x y z
N MET A 1 7.99 -0.48 54.52
CA MET A 1 7.22 -0.42 53.26
C MET A 1 7.59 -1.61 52.38
N LYS A 2 6.61 -2.32 51.79
CA LYS A 2 6.90 -3.44 50.87
C LYS A 2 7.45 -2.90 49.54
N PRO A 3 8.50 -3.50 48.95
CA PRO A 3 9.04 -3.08 47.67
C PRO A 3 7.98 -3.24 46.57
N LYS A 4 7.75 -2.18 45.80
CA LYS A 4 6.83 -2.23 44.64
C LYS A 4 7.46 -3.13 43.57
N ARG A 5 6.72 -4.15 43.09
CA ARG A 5 7.12 -4.96 41.94
C ARG A 5 7.36 -4.03 40.75
N LYS A 6 8.59 -4.02 40.23
CA LYS A 6 8.96 -3.30 39.02
C LYS A 6 8.83 -4.27 37.84
N PHE A 7 8.23 -3.79 36.75
CA PHE A 7 8.14 -4.52 35.49
C PHE A 7 8.91 -3.76 34.43
N SER A 8 9.62 -4.48 33.56
CA SER A 8 10.34 -3.90 32.43
C SER A 8 9.36 -3.27 31.44
N LYS A 9 9.83 -2.33 30.62
CA LYS A 9 8.96 -1.62 29.67
C LYS A 9 8.47 -2.56 28.58
N GLU A 10 9.34 -3.46 28.14
CA GLU A 10 9.12 -4.48 27.11
C GLU A 10 8.00 -5.44 27.53
N TYR A 11 8.03 -5.90 28.78
CA TYR A 11 7.01 -6.79 29.34
C TYR A 11 5.64 -6.12 29.41
N LYS A 12 5.59 -4.84 29.82
CA LYS A 12 4.34 -4.08 29.82
C LYS A 12 3.80 -3.90 28.40
N ARG A 13 4.69 -3.68 27.42
CA ARG A 13 4.32 -3.51 26.01
C ARG A 13 3.71 -4.78 25.44
N GLN A 14 4.36 -5.92 25.61
CA GLN A 14 3.88 -7.22 25.12
C GLN A 14 2.45 -7.53 25.59
N ILE A 15 2.17 -7.30 26.88
CA ILE A 15 0.86 -7.55 27.47
C ILE A 15 -0.21 -6.61 26.90
N VAL A 16 0.14 -5.34 26.67
CA VAL A 16 -0.79 -4.37 26.10
C VAL A 16 -1.01 -4.62 24.61
N GLU A 17 0.01 -5.01 23.85
CA GLU A 17 -0.10 -5.42 22.46
C GLU A 17 -1.05 -6.62 22.32
N GLU A 18 -0.89 -7.67 23.13
CA GLU A 18 -1.80 -8.84 23.11
C GLU A 18 -3.26 -8.46 23.43
N LEU A 19 -3.46 -7.46 24.28
CA LEU A 19 -4.78 -6.91 24.61
C LEU A 19 -5.36 -6.06 23.46
N VAL A 20 -4.54 -5.26 22.78
CA VAL A 20 -4.95 -4.39 21.67
C VAL A 20 -5.23 -5.21 20.41
N SER A 21 -4.44 -6.25 20.15
CA SER A 21 -4.64 -7.23 19.08
C SER A 21 -5.84 -8.15 19.30
N GLN A 22 -6.52 -8.05 20.46
CA GLN A 22 -7.67 -8.88 20.86
C GLN A 22 -7.38 -10.39 20.90
N THR A 23 -6.10 -10.79 20.88
CA THR A 23 -5.66 -12.19 20.98
C THR A 23 -6.01 -12.79 22.34
N SER A 24 -5.92 -11.98 23.40
CA SER A 24 -6.30 -12.38 24.75
C SER A 24 -7.16 -11.30 25.43
N THR A 25 -8.14 -11.76 26.20
CA THR A 25 -8.99 -10.88 27.02
C THR A 25 -8.24 -10.42 28.27
N LEU A 26 -8.60 -9.25 28.80
CA LEU A 26 -8.07 -8.70 30.06
C LEU A 26 -8.07 -9.72 31.22
N ALA A 27 -9.14 -10.52 31.34
CA ALA A 27 -9.26 -11.57 32.36
C ALA A 27 -8.26 -12.73 32.15
N GLN A 28 -7.98 -13.10 30.89
CA GLN A 28 -7.01 -14.13 30.56
C GLN A 28 -5.58 -13.65 30.85
N LEU A 29 -5.24 -12.42 30.48
CA LEU A 29 -3.94 -11.80 30.77
C LEU A 29 -3.73 -11.65 32.29
N SER A 30 -4.78 -11.23 33.01
CA SER A 30 -4.75 -11.12 34.48
C SER A 30 -4.42 -12.46 35.14
N ARG A 31 -5.05 -13.56 34.69
CA ARG A 31 -4.79 -14.90 35.22
C ARG A 31 -3.40 -15.43 34.81
N ARG A 32 -3.03 -15.32 33.53
CA ARG A 32 -1.78 -15.86 32.99
C ARG A 32 -0.54 -15.20 33.62
N HIS A 33 -0.57 -13.87 33.74
CA HIS A 33 0.57 -13.11 34.26
C HIS A 33 0.45 -12.81 35.76
N ASN A 34 -0.62 -13.27 36.41
CA ASN A 34 -0.95 -13.01 37.81
C ASN A 34 -0.91 -11.49 38.15
N LEU A 35 -1.52 -10.70 37.27
CA LEU A 35 -1.58 -9.24 37.34
C LEU A 35 -3.01 -8.79 37.62
N SER A 36 -3.18 -7.65 38.28
CA SER A 36 -4.51 -7.07 38.44
C SER A 36 -4.98 -6.43 37.14
N SER A 37 -6.25 -6.57 36.81
CA SER A 37 -6.87 -5.95 35.62
C SER A 37 -6.65 -4.44 35.59
N GLY A 38 -6.73 -3.77 36.75
CA GLY A 38 -6.48 -2.33 36.88
C GLY A 38 -5.05 -1.92 36.52
N LEU A 39 -4.05 -2.77 36.80
CA LEU A 39 -2.66 -2.52 36.43
C LEU A 39 -2.47 -2.59 34.91
N ILE A 40 -3.07 -3.61 34.27
CA ILE A 40 -3.04 -3.79 32.82
C ILE A 40 -3.76 -2.61 32.12
N LEU A 41 -4.93 -2.19 32.62
CA LEU A 41 -5.63 -0.99 32.16
C LEU A 41 -4.78 0.29 32.29
N GLY A 42 -4.03 0.42 33.40
CA GLY A 42 -3.07 1.50 33.59
C GLY A 42 -1.95 1.47 32.55
N TRP A 43 -1.43 0.30 32.22
CA TRP A 43 -0.43 0.15 31.16
C TRP A 43 -1.01 0.43 29.77
N LYS A 44 -2.26 0.03 29.49
CA LYS A 44 -2.96 0.40 28.25
C LYS A 44 -3.03 1.91 28.07
N LYS A 45 -3.34 2.67 29.13
CA LYS A 45 -3.32 4.14 29.09
C LYS A 45 -1.91 4.70 28.88
N GLN A 46 -0.89 4.09 29.49
CA GLN A 46 0.51 4.49 29.29
C GLN A 46 1.00 4.18 27.86
N TYR A 47 0.55 3.08 27.27
CA TYR A 47 0.82 2.70 25.88
C TYR A 47 0.18 3.69 24.90
N ALA A 48 -1.09 4.03 25.10
CA ALA A 48 -1.82 5.00 24.27
C ALA A 48 -1.24 6.43 24.35
N THR A 49 -0.45 6.73 25.39
CA THR A 49 0.20 8.04 25.58
C THR A 49 1.70 8.01 25.24
N GLY A 50 2.19 6.93 24.60
CA GLY A 50 3.60 6.80 24.18
C GLY A 50 4.61 6.56 25.32
N LYS A 51 4.16 6.56 26.59
CA LYS A 51 5.03 6.50 27.79
C LYS A 51 5.74 5.16 28.00
N LEU A 52 5.39 4.12 27.25
CA LEU A 52 6.01 2.79 27.32
C LEU A 52 7.14 2.58 26.29
N ASN A 53 7.75 3.66 25.78
CA ASN A 53 8.67 3.62 24.64
C ASN A 53 7.99 2.92 23.46
N ASN A 54 6.83 3.46 23.09
CA ASN A 54 6.05 2.95 21.97
C ASN A 54 6.66 3.52 20.69
N GLU A 55 7.83 3.02 20.27
CA GLU A 55 8.48 3.57 19.08
C GLU A 55 9.31 2.51 18.32
N PRO A 56 9.37 2.66 16.98
CA PRO A 56 9.44 3.99 16.37
C PRO A 56 8.26 4.39 15.47
N GLU A 57 7.70 5.56 15.77
CA GLU A 57 6.99 6.42 14.81
C GLU A 57 7.91 6.73 13.62
N GLU A 58 9.23 6.63 13.77
CA GLU A 58 10.23 6.65 12.68
C GLU A 58 9.92 5.62 11.57
N ASN A 59 9.37 4.45 11.91
CA ASN A 59 8.89 3.50 10.89
C ASN A 59 7.58 3.94 10.27
N VAL A 60 6.67 4.55 11.04
CA VAL A 60 5.39 5.02 10.50
C VAL A 60 5.61 6.15 9.51
N GLU A 61 6.49 7.10 9.80
CA GLU A 61 6.81 8.20 8.89
C GLU A 61 7.62 7.72 7.68
N ALA A 62 8.61 6.84 7.87
CA ALA A 62 9.31 6.21 6.75
C ALA A 62 8.38 5.36 5.86
N LEU A 63 7.37 4.71 6.45
CA LEU A 63 6.34 3.96 5.71
C LEU A 63 5.41 4.91 4.96
N LYS A 64 4.98 6.03 5.54
CA LYS A 64 4.19 7.06 4.85
C LYS A 64 4.96 7.67 3.68
N ASP A 65 6.22 8.03 3.88
CA ASP A 65 7.11 8.52 2.81
C ASP A 65 7.23 7.50 1.68
N ARG A 66 7.32 6.21 2.03
CA ARG A 66 7.38 5.13 1.04
C ARG A 66 6.06 4.99 0.30
N ILE A 67 4.93 5.08 1.00
CA ILE A 67 3.58 5.05 0.42
C ILE A 67 3.42 6.21 -0.57
N GLU A 68 3.72 7.44 -0.17
CA GLU A 68 3.59 8.61 -1.04
C GLU A 68 4.45 8.49 -2.31
N LYS A 69 5.70 8.01 -2.17
CA LYS A 69 6.59 7.76 -3.32
C LYS A 69 6.01 6.70 -4.27
N LEU A 70 5.43 5.64 -3.73
CA LEU A 70 4.80 4.59 -4.52
C LEU A 70 3.54 5.09 -5.22
N GLU A 71 2.68 5.84 -4.53
CA GLU A 71 1.49 6.45 -5.11
C GLU A 71 1.82 7.39 -6.28
N LYS A 72 2.84 8.25 -6.11
CA LYS A 72 3.34 9.12 -7.20
C LYS A 72 3.84 8.31 -8.40
N MET A 73 4.55 7.22 -8.16
CA MET A 73 5.07 6.36 -9.23
C MET A 73 3.94 5.62 -9.96
N ILE A 74 2.93 5.14 -9.24
CA ILE A 74 1.72 4.54 -9.83
C ILE A 74 1.03 5.56 -10.74
N GLY A 75 0.86 6.81 -10.28
CA GLY A 75 0.28 7.88 -11.09
C GLY A 75 1.04 8.11 -12.40
N ARG A 76 2.38 8.21 -12.34
CA ARG A 76 3.23 8.38 -13.53
C ARG A 76 3.10 7.19 -14.50
N LEU A 77 3.24 5.97 -13.99
CA LEU A 77 3.15 4.76 -14.80
C LEU A 77 1.78 4.61 -15.46
N THR A 78 0.71 5.03 -14.79
CA THR A 78 -0.65 5.01 -15.35
C THR A 78 -0.76 5.97 -16.54
N MET A 79 -0.24 7.19 -16.40
CA MET A 79 -0.24 8.17 -17.48
C MET A 79 0.60 7.73 -18.68
N ASP A 80 1.79 7.18 -18.45
CA ASP A 80 2.66 6.66 -19.51
C ASP A 80 1.97 5.49 -20.25
N ASN A 81 1.32 4.60 -19.50
CA ASN A 81 0.58 3.48 -20.07
C ASN A 81 -0.57 3.95 -20.98
N ASP A 82 -1.33 4.95 -20.54
CA ASP A 82 -2.42 5.53 -21.32
C ASP A 82 -1.93 6.23 -22.59
N LEU A 83 -0.81 6.95 -22.50
CA LEU A 83 -0.17 7.57 -23.67
C LEU A 83 0.29 6.51 -24.67
N LEU A 84 0.95 5.44 -24.20
CA LEU A 84 1.40 4.33 -25.06
C LEU A 84 0.22 3.61 -25.72
N LYS A 85 -0.84 3.33 -24.97
CA LYS A 85 -2.08 2.76 -25.53
C LYS A 85 -2.70 3.65 -26.60
N LYS A 86 -2.76 4.96 -26.38
CA LYS A 86 -3.26 5.90 -27.39
C LYS A 86 -2.36 5.91 -28.63
N ALA A 87 -1.04 6.03 -28.45
CA ALA A 87 -0.08 6.06 -29.55
C ALA A 87 -0.16 4.79 -30.42
N THR A 88 -0.22 3.62 -29.79
CA THR A 88 -0.38 2.34 -30.52
C THR A 88 -1.70 2.27 -31.27
N GLN A 89 -2.82 2.70 -30.67
CA GLN A 89 -4.10 2.80 -31.38
C GLN A 89 -4.04 3.77 -32.57
N PHE A 90 -3.38 4.92 -32.43
CA PHE A 90 -3.19 5.87 -33.53
C PHE A 90 -2.34 5.26 -34.66
N SER A 91 -1.24 4.59 -34.34
CA SER A 91 -0.39 3.91 -35.33
C SER A 91 -1.15 2.80 -36.06
N LEU A 92 -1.97 2.01 -35.36
CA LEU A 92 -2.82 0.99 -35.97
C LEU A 92 -3.86 1.60 -36.91
N LYS A 93 -4.55 2.67 -36.48
CA LYS A 93 -5.51 3.39 -37.33
C LYS A 93 -4.85 3.98 -38.58
N LYS A 94 -3.68 4.60 -38.45
CA LYS A 94 -2.91 5.15 -39.58
C LYS A 94 -2.51 4.05 -40.57
N LYS A 95 -2.09 2.89 -40.08
CA LYS A 95 -1.73 1.74 -40.93
C LYS A 95 -2.94 1.24 -41.74
N SER A 96 -4.13 1.21 -41.13
CA SER A 96 -5.39 0.85 -41.80
C SER A 96 -5.83 1.87 -42.85
N ALA A 97 -5.69 3.17 -42.59
CA ALA A 97 -6.05 4.22 -43.55
C ALA A 97 -5.15 4.21 -44.79
N ASN A 98 -3.84 4.04 -44.59
CA ASN A 98 -2.88 3.94 -45.70
C ASN A 98 -3.07 2.66 -46.53
N SER A 99 -3.60 1.58 -45.96
CA SER A 99 -3.93 0.37 -46.72
C SER A 99 -5.20 0.52 -47.58
N SER A 100 -6.12 1.42 -47.21
CA SER A 100 -7.33 1.69 -48.01
C SER A 100 -7.09 2.62 -49.21
N GLU A 101 -6.10 3.51 -49.14
CA GLU A 101 -5.85 4.51 -50.21
C GLU A 101 -5.15 3.93 -51.45
N ILE A 102 -4.44 2.80 -51.33
CA ILE A 102 -3.68 2.23 -52.46
C ILE A 102 -4.60 1.46 -53.45
N ILE A 103 -5.82 1.09 -53.07
CA ILE A 103 -6.68 0.23 -53.90
C ILE A 103 -7.59 1.03 -54.85
N SER A 104 -7.90 2.30 -54.57
CA SER A 104 -8.81 3.09 -55.42
C SER A 104 -8.16 3.74 -56.64
N GLY A 105 -6.82 3.86 -56.68
CA GLY A 105 -6.11 4.57 -57.76
C GLY A 105 -5.47 3.69 -58.83
N SER A 106 -5.40 2.37 -58.64
CA SER A 106 -4.51 1.51 -59.44
C SER A 106 -5.21 0.52 -60.39
N LEU A 107 -6.55 0.58 -60.56
CA LEU A 107 -7.30 -0.40 -61.39
C LEU A 107 -7.78 0.15 -62.75
N GLU A 108 -7.46 1.39 -63.13
CA GLU A 108 -7.94 1.99 -64.40
C GLU A 108 -6.92 1.94 -65.57
N GLU A 109 -5.73 1.36 -65.40
CA GLU A 109 -4.72 1.29 -66.49
C GLU A 109 -4.32 -0.15 -66.85
N LEU A 110 -5.26 -1.03 -67.18
CA LEU A 110 -4.94 -2.32 -67.83
C LEU A 110 -5.91 -2.75 -68.95
N GLY A 111 -6.65 -1.82 -69.54
CA GLY A 111 -7.58 -2.12 -70.64
C GLY A 111 -7.35 -1.28 -71.89
N GLY A 112 -6.30 -1.57 -72.66
CA GLY A 112 -6.08 -0.86 -73.94
C GLY A 112 -4.86 -1.32 -74.72
N GLY A 113 -4.70 -2.63 -74.88
CA GLY A 113 -3.62 -3.21 -75.69
C GLY A 113 -3.89 -3.15 -77.20
N ALA A 114 -2.83 -2.73 -77.91
CA ALA A 114 -2.34 -3.21 -79.20
C ALA A 114 -3.13 -2.95 -80.51
N LYS A 115 -2.50 -2.10 -81.33
CA LYS A 115 -2.22 -2.17 -82.78
C LYS A 115 -3.29 -2.65 -83.75
#